data_AF-A0A919XZX0-F1
#
_entry.id   AF-A0A919XZX0-F1
#
_cell.length_a   1.000
_cell.length_b   1.000
_cell.length_c   1.000
_cell.angle_alpha   90.00
_cell.angle_beta   90.00
_cell.angle_gamma   90.00
#
_symmetry.space_group_name_H-M   'P 1'
#
loop_
_entity.id
_entity.type
_entity.pdbx_description
1 polymer ?
#
loop_
_entity_poly.entity_id
_entity_poly.type
_entity_poly.pdbx_seq_one_letter_code
_entity_poly.pdbx_strand_id
1 'polypeptide(L)'
;MSKIMEVSHLKKSFGSLEAVKKIDFYVEEGSLFAFLGPNGAGKSTTIDMVSTQLKPDGGRVVINGYELGQEDEHIRASIGIVFQDSLLDPLLTVEENLRTRGSFYGMSRNELDAAITSASRTANVTEFLKRPYGKLSGGQRRRADIARALIHTPKILFLDEPTTGLDPQTRKSVWAMILKLQREQGMTVFLTTHYMEEAAQADYITIIDHGEVLAHGTPLELKTRYTSDVLKIKPRHDEELAALLEEQAVTYERDTAGIYCISLDQTLDALPLLDLCRNNIENVEIINGTLDDVFIGLTGTEIRNG
;
A
#
# COMPACT_ATOMS: atom_id res chain seq x y z
N MET A 1 11.19 -16.06 -4.47
CA MET A 1 9.74 -16.26 -4.69
C MET A 1 9.46 -16.05 -6.18
N SER A 2 8.36 -16.59 -6.73
CA SER A 2 7.94 -16.33 -8.12
C SER A 2 7.36 -14.92 -8.25
N LYS A 3 7.65 -14.24 -9.36
CA LYS A 3 6.99 -12.98 -9.71
C LYS A 3 5.67 -13.31 -10.40
N ILE A 4 4.56 -12.86 -9.85
CA ILE A 4 3.23 -13.04 -10.47
C ILE A 4 2.89 -11.88 -11.41
N MET A 5 3.55 -10.73 -11.25
CA MET A 5 3.42 -9.59 -12.15
C MET A 5 4.78 -8.96 -12.41
N GLU A 6 5.03 -8.64 -13.67
CA GLU A 6 6.21 -7.90 -14.12
C GLU A 6 5.77 -6.77 -15.05
N VAL A 7 6.15 -5.55 -14.69
CA VAL A 7 5.86 -4.32 -15.45
C VAL A 7 7.19 -3.74 -15.90
N SER A 8 7.31 -3.51 -17.21
CA SER A 8 8.53 -2.98 -17.82
C SER A 8 8.25 -1.79 -18.72
N HIS A 9 8.89 -0.66 -18.44
CA HIS A 9 8.81 0.58 -19.21
C HIS A 9 7.37 1.02 -19.55
N LEU A 10 6.41 0.79 -18.64
CA LEU A 10 4.99 1.07 -18.86
C LEU A 10 4.75 2.57 -19.03
N LYS A 11 3.95 2.95 -20.04
CA LYS A 11 3.67 4.35 -20.36
C LYS A 11 2.21 4.61 -20.63
N LYS A 12 1.75 5.80 -20.24
CA LYS A 12 0.47 6.35 -20.64
C LYS A 12 0.47 7.87 -20.69
N SER A 13 -0.10 8.40 -21.77
CA SER A 13 -0.31 9.82 -22.00
C SER A 13 -1.78 10.10 -22.37
N PHE A 14 -2.28 11.23 -21.90
CA PHE A 14 -3.59 11.78 -22.26
C PHE A 14 -3.39 13.17 -22.86
N GLY A 15 -3.38 13.24 -24.19
CA GLY A 15 -2.98 14.47 -24.89
C GLY A 15 -1.52 14.82 -24.58
N SER A 16 -1.29 16.01 -24.01
CA SER A 16 0.04 16.47 -23.59
C SER A 16 0.45 16.01 -22.18
N LEU A 17 -0.45 15.42 -21.40
CA LEU A 17 -0.16 14.96 -20.05
C LEU A 17 0.40 13.53 -20.09
N GLU A 18 1.65 13.35 -19.68
CA GLU A 18 2.24 12.01 -19.44
C GLU A 18 1.88 11.54 -18.04
N ALA A 19 0.81 10.74 -17.91
CA ALA A 19 0.31 10.25 -16.64
C ALA A 19 1.19 9.14 -16.03
N VAL A 20 1.84 8.34 -16.88
CA VAL A 20 2.79 7.29 -16.48
C VAL A 20 3.97 7.28 -17.44
N LYS A 21 5.20 7.35 -16.92
CA LYS A 21 6.42 7.65 -17.67
C LYS A 21 7.49 6.55 -17.51
N LYS A 22 7.32 5.44 -18.23
CA LYS A 22 8.28 4.31 -18.25
C LYS A 22 8.52 3.71 -16.87
N ILE A 23 7.46 3.34 -16.18
CA ILE A 23 7.61 2.74 -14.86
C ILE A 23 7.97 1.26 -14.97
N ASP A 24 8.82 0.80 -14.06
CA ASP A 24 9.28 -0.58 -13.92
C ASP A 24 9.04 -1.02 -12.47
N PHE A 25 8.38 -2.16 -12.28
CA PHE A 25 8.22 -2.80 -10.97
C PHE A 25 7.77 -4.26 -11.14
N TYR A 26 7.81 -5.03 -10.05
CA TYR A 26 7.27 -6.38 -10.02
C TYR A 26 6.50 -6.64 -8.73
N VAL A 27 5.66 -7.67 -8.75
CA VAL A 27 4.90 -8.15 -7.60
C VAL A 27 5.20 -9.63 -7.40
N GLU A 28 5.56 -10.00 -6.18
CA GLU A 28 5.80 -11.39 -5.80
C GLU A 28 4.48 -12.10 -5.50
N GLU A 29 4.38 -13.36 -5.90
CA GLU A 29 3.21 -14.20 -5.61
C GLU A 29 2.99 -14.34 -4.10
N GLY A 30 1.75 -14.11 -3.66
CA GLY A 30 1.36 -14.18 -2.25
C GLY A 30 1.80 -13.00 -1.40
N SER A 31 2.38 -11.95 -1.99
CA SER A 31 2.77 -10.74 -1.28
C SER A 31 1.61 -9.74 -1.16
N LEU A 32 1.69 -8.88 -0.14
CA LEU A 32 0.97 -7.61 -0.07
C LEU A 32 1.86 -6.52 -0.64
N PHE A 33 1.48 -5.97 -1.78
CA PHE A 33 2.20 -4.92 -2.48
C PHE A 33 1.43 -3.59 -2.41
N ALA A 34 2.10 -2.52 -1.99
CA ALA A 34 1.56 -1.17 -1.94
C ALA A 34 2.18 -0.28 -3.04
N PHE A 35 1.31 0.35 -3.82
CA PHE A 35 1.65 1.38 -4.79
C PHE A 35 1.34 2.75 -4.18
N LEU A 36 2.34 3.34 -3.53
CA LEU A 36 2.24 4.54 -2.70
C LEU A 36 2.53 5.78 -3.54
N GLY A 37 1.68 6.80 -3.43
CA GLY A 37 1.91 8.06 -4.13
C GLY A 37 0.84 9.11 -3.80
N PRO A 38 1.11 10.39 -4.04
CA PRO A 38 0.10 11.43 -3.86
C PRO A 38 -1.02 11.33 -4.91
N ASN A 39 -2.07 12.14 -4.76
CA ASN A 39 -3.11 12.27 -5.79
C ASN A 39 -2.51 12.82 -7.08
N GLY A 40 -2.94 12.29 -8.22
CA GLY A 40 -2.39 12.65 -9.53
C GLY A 40 -1.02 12.04 -9.87
N ALA A 41 -0.45 11.18 -9.02
CA ALA A 41 0.85 10.54 -9.27
C ALA A 41 0.84 9.48 -10.39
N GLY A 42 -0.32 9.05 -10.87
CA GLY A 42 -0.46 7.97 -11.87
C GLY A 42 -0.88 6.61 -11.29
N LYS A 43 -1.27 6.54 -10.01
CA LYS A 43 -1.72 5.32 -9.32
C LYS A 43 -2.90 4.62 -10.01
N SER A 44 -4.06 5.28 -10.10
CA SER A 44 -5.26 4.70 -10.71
C SER A 44 -5.06 4.42 -12.21
N THR A 45 -4.34 5.31 -12.94
CA THR A 45 -3.97 5.04 -14.35
C THR A 45 -3.13 3.77 -14.49
N THR A 46 -2.22 3.51 -13.56
CA THR A 46 -1.43 2.26 -13.55
C THR A 46 -2.32 1.06 -13.27
N ILE A 47 -3.20 1.13 -12.25
CA ILE A 47 -4.19 0.08 -11.97
C ILE A 47 -5.06 -0.21 -13.20
N ASP A 48 -5.58 0.82 -13.87
CA ASP A 48 -6.45 0.66 -15.04
C ASP A 48 -5.74 -0.05 -16.20
N MET A 49 -4.44 0.23 -16.38
CA MET A 49 -3.63 -0.47 -17.38
C MET A 49 -3.41 -1.94 -17.02
N VAL A 50 -2.91 -2.23 -15.83
CA VAL A 50 -2.62 -3.61 -15.42
C VAL A 50 -3.88 -4.44 -15.22
N SER A 51 -5.04 -3.79 -15.10
CA SER A 51 -6.36 -4.44 -15.01
C SER A 51 -7.09 -4.60 -16.34
N THR A 52 -6.43 -4.33 -17.47
CA THR A 52 -6.97 -4.44 -18.85
C THR A 52 -8.05 -3.40 -19.21
N GLN A 53 -8.31 -2.41 -18.35
CA GLN A 53 -9.34 -1.38 -18.61
C GLN A 53 -8.83 -0.25 -19.49
N LEU A 54 -7.54 0.04 -19.41
CA LEU A 54 -6.89 1.09 -20.17
C LEU A 54 -5.74 0.52 -20.98
N LYS A 55 -5.74 0.76 -22.29
CA LYS A 55 -4.63 0.34 -23.14
C LYS A 55 -3.39 1.22 -22.87
N PRO A 56 -2.22 0.64 -22.55
CA PRO A 56 -0.98 1.40 -22.44
C PRO A 56 -0.52 1.94 -23.80
N ASP A 57 0.26 3.02 -23.78
CA ASP A 57 0.87 3.56 -25.01
C ASP A 57 2.21 2.88 -25.33
N GLY A 58 2.80 2.19 -24.35
CA GLY A 58 4.00 1.38 -24.52
C GLY A 58 4.42 0.68 -23.23
N GLY A 59 5.48 -0.12 -23.35
CA GLY A 59 5.96 -1.01 -22.30
C GLY A 59 5.42 -2.43 -22.45
N ARG A 60 5.77 -3.29 -21.49
CA ARG A 60 5.36 -4.70 -21.43
C ARG A 60 4.85 -5.01 -20.03
N VAL A 61 3.74 -5.72 -19.95
CA VAL A 61 3.15 -6.18 -18.69
C VAL A 61 2.83 -7.65 -18.82
N VAL A 62 3.36 -8.45 -17.89
CA VAL A 62 3.06 -9.88 -17.76
C VAL A 62 2.38 -10.10 -16.42
N ILE A 63 1.21 -10.73 -16.43
CA ILE A 63 0.41 -11.01 -15.23
C ILE A 63 0.02 -12.48 -15.24
N ASN A 64 0.41 -13.20 -14.20
CA ASN A 64 0.14 -14.62 -14.02
C ASN A 64 0.57 -15.46 -15.26
N GLY A 65 1.70 -15.08 -15.86
CA GLY A 65 2.25 -15.70 -17.07
C GLY A 65 1.66 -15.22 -18.40
N TYR A 66 0.64 -14.35 -18.39
CA TYR A 66 -0.06 -13.87 -19.58
C TYR A 66 0.36 -12.43 -19.94
N GLU A 67 0.48 -12.14 -21.24
CA GLU A 67 0.91 -10.81 -21.71
C GLU A 67 -0.27 -9.87 -21.98
N LEU A 68 -0.22 -8.67 -21.40
CA LEU A 68 -1.23 -7.62 -21.56
C LEU A 68 -1.34 -7.16 -23.03
N GLY A 69 -2.57 -7.05 -23.52
CA GLY A 69 -2.92 -6.72 -24.90
C GLY A 69 -2.92 -7.92 -25.85
N GLN A 70 -2.46 -9.09 -25.40
CA GLN A 70 -2.48 -10.35 -26.17
C GLN A 70 -3.43 -11.37 -25.53
N GLU A 71 -3.39 -11.51 -24.21
CA GLU A 71 -4.04 -12.58 -23.45
C GLU A 71 -4.98 -12.02 -22.35
N ASP A 72 -5.61 -10.88 -22.62
CA ASP A 72 -6.38 -10.11 -21.63
C ASP A 72 -7.53 -10.89 -21.01
N GLU A 73 -8.13 -11.86 -21.71
CA GLU A 73 -9.17 -12.72 -21.16
C GLU A 73 -8.63 -13.60 -20.01
N HIS A 74 -7.43 -14.15 -20.17
CA HIS A 74 -6.77 -14.93 -19.13
C HIS A 74 -6.33 -14.05 -17.96
N ILE A 75 -5.87 -12.83 -18.24
CA ILE A 75 -5.56 -11.83 -17.21
C ILE A 75 -6.83 -11.52 -16.41
N ARG A 76 -7.94 -11.14 -17.06
CA ARG A 76 -9.21 -10.83 -16.39
C ARG A 76 -9.76 -12.00 -15.56
N ALA A 77 -9.59 -13.23 -16.03
CA ALA A 77 -9.96 -14.42 -15.28
C ALA A 77 -9.09 -14.64 -14.03
N SER A 78 -7.86 -14.12 -14.01
CA SER A 78 -6.92 -14.27 -12.89
C SER A 78 -6.94 -13.13 -11.87
N ILE A 79 -7.64 -12.02 -12.15
CA ILE A 79 -7.62 -10.81 -11.31
C ILE A 79 -9.00 -10.43 -10.77
N GLY A 80 -9.06 -9.95 -9.53
CA GLY A 80 -10.23 -9.31 -8.95
C GLY A 80 -9.90 -7.84 -8.68
N ILE A 81 -10.84 -6.92 -8.93
CA ILE A 81 -10.57 -5.48 -8.82
C ILE A 81 -11.63 -4.77 -7.99
N VAL A 82 -11.21 -4.03 -6.97
CA VAL A 82 -12.07 -3.18 -6.18
C VAL A 82 -11.66 -1.73 -6.42
N PHE A 83 -12.49 -1.01 -7.18
CA PHE A 83 -12.27 0.40 -7.50
C PHE A 83 -12.53 1.30 -6.30
N GLN A 84 -12.03 2.54 -6.35
CA GLN A 84 -12.33 3.56 -5.34
C GLN A 84 -13.84 3.78 -5.23
N ASP A 85 -14.51 4.00 -6.36
CA ASP A 85 -15.97 4.06 -6.45
C ASP A 85 -16.58 2.67 -6.67
N SER A 86 -17.68 2.38 -5.97
CA SER A 86 -18.36 1.11 -6.15
C SER A 86 -19.13 1.03 -7.46
N LEU A 87 -19.10 -0.16 -8.06
CA LEU A 87 -19.86 -0.52 -9.24
C LEU A 87 -21.14 -1.32 -8.92
N LEU A 88 -21.50 -1.47 -7.63
CA LEU A 88 -22.68 -2.23 -7.22
C LEU A 88 -23.95 -1.38 -7.30
N ASP A 89 -25.02 -1.97 -7.81
CA ASP A 89 -26.33 -1.32 -7.93
C ASP A 89 -26.90 -1.06 -6.52
N PRO A 90 -27.21 0.20 -6.16
CA PRO A 90 -27.68 0.57 -4.84
C PRO A 90 -29.10 0.07 -4.52
N LEU A 91 -29.90 -0.27 -5.53
CA LEU A 91 -31.27 -0.77 -5.36
C LEU A 91 -31.29 -2.28 -5.11
N LEU A 92 -30.33 -3.01 -5.66
CA LEU A 92 -30.21 -4.46 -5.47
C LEU A 92 -29.62 -4.79 -4.10
N THR A 93 -29.99 -5.96 -3.57
CA THR A 93 -29.31 -6.55 -2.41
C THR A 93 -27.87 -6.90 -2.75
N VAL A 94 -27.03 -7.08 -1.72
CA VAL A 94 -25.64 -7.53 -1.94
C VAL A 94 -25.65 -8.87 -2.68
N GLU A 95 -26.49 -9.82 -2.29
CA GLU A 95 -26.56 -11.11 -2.96
C GLU A 95 -26.98 -11.00 -4.43
N GLU A 96 -27.97 -10.17 -4.76
CA GLU A 96 -28.39 -9.95 -6.16
C GLU A 96 -27.26 -9.32 -6.98
N ASN A 97 -26.52 -8.36 -6.41
CA ASN A 97 -25.32 -7.81 -7.01
C ASN A 97 -24.26 -8.88 -7.30
N LEU A 98 -23.96 -9.74 -6.30
CA LEU A 98 -23.01 -10.83 -6.45
C LEU A 98 -23.47 -11.84 -7.51
N ARG A 99 -24.74 -12.23 -7.52
CA ARG A 99 -25.33 -13.13 -8.54
C ARG A 99 -25.24 -12.54 -9.93
N THR A 100 -25.57 -11.26 -10.06
CA THR A 100 -25.52 -10.53 -11.34
C THR A 100 -24.10 -10.50 -11.89
N ARG A 101 -23.10 -10.23 -11.03
CA ARG A 101 -21.71 -10.26 -11.47
C ARG A 101 -21.24 -11.69 -11.79
N GLY A 102 -21.63 -12.65 -10.96
CA GLY A 102 -21.23 -14.05 -11.07
C GLY A 102 -21.69 -14.73 -12.35
N SER A 103 -22.85 -14.35 -12.90
CA SER A 103 -23.39 -14.91 -14.14
C SER A 103 -22.50 -14.66 -15.37
N PHE A 104 -21.62 -13.65 -15.33
CA PHE A 104 -20.68 -13.36 -16.41
C PHE A 104 -19.48 -14.32 -16.45
N TYR A 105 -19.27 -15.14 -15.42
CA TYR A 105 -18.14 -16.09 -15.36
C TYR A 105 -18.48 -17.49 -15.88
N GLY A 106 -19.66 -17.69 -16.48
CA GLY A 106 -20.03 -18.97 -17.10
C GLY A 106 -20.22 -20.13 -16.11
N MET A 107 -20.35 -19.84 -14.82
CA MET A 107 -20.57 -20.84 -13.76
C MET A 107 -21.97 -21.45 -13.87
N SER A 108 -22.10 -22.74 -13.55
CA SER A 108 -23.41 -23.35 -13.29
C SER A 108 -24.04 -22.72 -12.04
N ARG A 109 -25.35 -22.93 -11.87
CA ARG A 109 -26.08 -22.38 -10.71
C ARG A 109 -25.49 -22.82 -9.37
N ASN A 110 -25.12 -24.10 -9.25
CA ASN A 110 -24.56 -24.67 -8.03
C ASN A 110 -23.15 -24.13 -7.74
N GLU A 111 -22.33 -23.97 -8.77
CA GLU A 111 -21.00 -23.37 -8.64
C GLU A 111 -21.09 -21.90 -8.22
N LEU A 112 -22.01 -21.15 -8.83
CA LEU A 112 -22.25 -19.76 -8.47
C LEU A 112 -22.74 -19.62 -7.01
N ASP A 113 -23.68 -20.46 -6.58
CA ASP A 113 -24.15 -20.46 -5.19
C ASP A 113 -23.02 -20.77 -4.19
N ALA A 114 -22.15 -21.73 -4.51
CA ALA A 114 -20.97 -22.06 -3.71
C ALA A 114 -19.95 -20.91 -3.70
N ALA A 115 -19.68 -20.30 -4.85
CA ALA A 115 -18.76 -19.17 -5.01
C ALA A 115 -19.23 -17.95 -4.20
N ILE A 116 -20.52 -17.59 -4.30
CA ILE A 116 -21.11 -16.51 -3.52
C ILE A 116 -21.01 -16.81 -2.03
N THR A 117 -21.32 -18.03 -1.61
CA THR A 117 -21.24 -18.43 -0.20
C THR A 117 -19.80 -18.30 0.33
N SER A 118 -18.82 -18.77 -0.45
CA SER A 118 -17.39 -18.69 -0.12
C SER A 118 -16.93 -17.23 -0.02
N ALA A 119 -17.12 -16.44 -1.09
CA ALA A 119 -16.76 -15.03 -1.13
C ALA A 119 -17.44 -14.23 -0.01
N SER A 120 -18.68 -14.55 0.31
CA SER A 120 -19.43 -13.86 1.36
C SER A 120 -18.90 -14.12 2.77
N ARG A 121 -18.44 -15.36 3.02
CA ARG A 121 -17.80 -15.73 4.29
C ARG A 121 -16.43 -15.08 4.41
N THR A 122 -15.63 -15.15 3.34
CA THR A 122 -14.29 -14.56 3.30
C THR A 122 -14.32 -13.06 3.51
N ALA A 123 -15.24 -12.37 2.83
CA ALA A 123 -15.43 -10.93 2.98
C ALA A 123 -16.34 -10.53 4.17
N ASN A 124 -16.72 -11.47 5.04
CA ASN A 124 -17.56 -11.23 6.21
C ASN A 124 -18.80 -10.35 5.91
N VAL A 125 -19.57 -10.71 4.88
CA VAL A 125 -20.80 -10.00 4.46
C VAL A 125 -22.07 -10.81 4.67
N THR A 126 -21.96 -12.05 5.17
CA THR A 126 -23.08 -12.99 5.32
C THR A 126 -24.27 -12.38 6.09
N GLU A 127 -23.99 -11.59 7.13
CA GLU A 127 -25.02 -10.99 8.00
C GLU A 127 -25.88 -9.93 7.29
N PHE A 128 -25.41 -9.36 6.16
CA PHE A 128 -26.10 -8.30 5.43
C PHE A 128 -26.30 -8.61 3.94
N LEU A 129 -26.16 -9.88 3.52
CA LEU A 129 -26.32 -10.29 2.12
C LEU A 129 -27.67 -9.88 1.51
N LYS A 130 -28.74 -9.96 2.31
CA LYS A 130 -30.11 -9.64 1.91
C LYS A 130 -30.46 -8.15 2.03
N ARG A 131 -29.52 -7.30 2.45
CA ARG A 131 -29.76 -5.85 2.55
C ARG A 131 -29.44 -5.17 1.21
N PRO A 132 -30.23 -4.16 0.78
CA PRO A 132 -29.89 -3.33 -0.36
C PRO A 132 -28.53 -2.65 -0.18
N TYR A 133 -27.70 -2.65 -1.24
CA TYR A 133 -26.35 -2.07 -1.21
C TYR A 133 -26.39 -0.58 -0.81
N GLY A 134 -27.39 0.16 -1.30
CA GLY A 134 -27.61 1.57 -0.98
C GLY A 134 -27.86 1.87 0.50
N LYS A 135 -28.17 0.86 1.32
CA LYS A 135 -28.45 0.99 2.77
C LYS A 135 -27.29 0.54 3.66
N LEU A 136 -26.13 0.26 3.08
CA LEU A 136 -24.93 -0.17 3.79
C LEU A 136 -24.08 1.03 4.24
N SER A 137 -23.39 0.88 5.38
CA SER A 137 -22.32 1.81 5.77
C SER A 137 -21.12 1.72 4.82
N GLY A 138 -20.23 2.71 4.82
CA GLY A 138 -19.03 2.71 3.97
C GLY A 138 -18.19 1.43 4.11
N GLY A 139 -18.00 0.95 5.33
CA GLY A 139 -17.30 -0.32 5.59
C GLY A 139 -18.03 -1.54 5.04
N GLN A 140 -19.34 -1.62 5.24
CA GLN A 140 -20.15 -2.72 4.70
C GLN A 140 -20.14 -2.73 3.16
N ARG A 141 -20.18 -1.54 2.55
CA ARG A 141 -20.03 -1.35 1.11
C ARG A 141 -18.69 -1.89 0.62
N ARG A 142 -17.58 -1.47 1.23
CA ARG A 142 -16.25 -1.94 0.85
C ARG A 142 -16.10 -3.45 0.96
N ARG A 143 -16.63 -4.06 2.04
CA ARG A 143 -16.65 -5.52 2.19
C ARG A 143 -17.48 -6.21 1.10
N ALA A 144 -18.62 -5.63 0.70
CA ALA A 144 -19.41 -6.15 -0.41
C ALA A 144 -18.67 -6.04 -1.76
N ASP A 145 -17.94 -4.95 -1.98
CA ASP A 145 -17.13 -4.77 -3.20
C ASP A 145 -15.98 -5.79 -3.26
N ILE A 146 -15.32 -6.07 -2.12
CA ILE A 146 -14.33 -7.15 -2.00
C ILE A 146 -14.98 -8.52 -2.26
N ALA A 147 -16.14 -8.81 -1.66
CA ALA A 147 -16.88 -10.06 -1.92
C ALA A 147 -17.14 -10.24 -3.42
N ARG A 148 -17.52 -9.16 -4.12
CA ARG A 148 -17.76 -9.16 -5.57
C ARG A 148 -16.49 -9.43 -6.38
N ALA A 149 -15.32 -8.98 -5.91
CA ALA A 149 -14.05 -9.25 -6.57
C ALA A 149 -13.55 -10.69 -6.36
N LEU A 150 -14.04 -11.39 -5.33
CA LEU A 150 -13.62 -12.75 -4.98
C LEU A 150 -14.47 -13.87 -5.61
N ILE A 151 -15.59 -13.55 -6.28
CA ILE A 151 -16.54 -14.55 -6.80
C ILE A 151 -15.86 -15.59 -7.69
N HIS A 152 -15.00 -15.15 -8.61
CA HIS A 152 -14.31 -16.03 -9.55
C HIS A 152 -12.94 -16.52 -9.06
N THR A 153 -12.67 -16.39 -7.76
CA THR A 153 -11.44 -16.88 -7.09
C THR A 153 -10.15 -16.41 -7.79
N PRO A 154 -9.89 -15.09 -7.84
CA PRO A 154 -8.71 -14.56 -8.51
C PRO A 154 -7.40 -15.00 -7.83
N LYS A 155 -6.28 -14.83 -8.52
CA LYS A 155 -4.92 -14.97 -8.00
C LYS A 155 -4.35 -13.65 -7.46
N ILE A 156 -4.80 -12.53 -8.03
CA ILE A 156 -4.42 -11.18 -7.63
C ILE A 156 -5.67 -10.38 -7.32
N LEU A 157 -5.70 -9.73 -6.15
CA LEU A 157 -6.73 -8.77 -5.77
C LEU A 157 -6.15 -7.35 -5.85
N PHE A 158 -6.64 -6.56 -6.79
CA PHE A 158 -6.39 -5.12 -6.89
C PHE A 158 -7.36 -4.35 -6.02
N LEU A 159 -6.84 -3.42 -5.23
CA LEU A 159 -7.59 -2.56 -4.33
C LEU A 159 -7.18 -1.10 -4.59
N ASP A 160 -8.03 -0.36 -5.29
CA ASP A 160 -7.80 1.08 -5.46
C ASP A 160 -8.29 1.82 -4.22
N GLU A 161 -7.35 2.43 -3.49
CA GLU A 161 -7.55 3.19 -2.24
C GLU A 161 -8.58 2.58 -1.27
N PRO A 162 -8.29 1.39 -0.69
CA PRO A 162 -9.31 0.56 -0.04
C PRO A 162 -9.98 1.10 1.21
N THR A 163 -9.45 2.17 1.77
CA THR A 163 -9.79 2.69 3.09
C THR A 163 -10.13 4.18 3.07
N THR A 164 -10.04 4.82 1.89
CA THR A 164 -10.36 6.24 1.71
C THR A 164 -11.81 6.51 2.11
N GLY A 165 -12.01 7.55 2.92
CA GLY A 165 -13.34 7.94 3.41
C GLY A 165 -13.94 7.03 4.50
N LEU A 166 -13.20 6.03 5.00
CA LEU A 166 -13.65 5.18 6.10
C LEU A 166 -13.20 5.73 7.46
N ASP A 167 -14.05 5.58 8.48
CA ASP A 167 -13.70 5.87 9.87
C ASP A 167 -12.60 4.91 10.39
N PRO A 168 -11.89 5.27 11.48
CA PRO A 168 -10.75 4.48 11.96
C PRO A 168 -11.08 3.02 12.31
N GLN A 169 -12.26 2.75 12.87
CA GLN A 169 -12.64 1.38 13.25
C GLN A 169 -12.93 0.54 12.02
N THR A 170 -13.64 1.12 11.06
CA THR A 170 -13.91 0.49 9.77
C THR A 170 -12.63 0.21 8.99
N ARG A 171 -11.69 1.17 8.93
CA ARG A 171 -10.38 0.99 8.28
C ARG A 171 -9.65 -0.24 8.82
N LYS A 172 -9.54 -0.38 10.14
CA LYS A 172 -8.93 -1.54 10.79
C LYS A 172 -9.60 -2.85 10.40
N SER A 173 -10.94 -2.86 10.33
CA SER A 173 -11.70 -4.06 9.93
C SER A 173 -11.44 -4.47 8.49
N VAL A 174 -11.41 -3.52 7.54
CA VAL A 174 -11.08 -3.79 6.13
C VAL A 174 -9.65 -4.28 6.00
N TRP A 175 -8.71 -3.64 6.71
CA TRP A 175 -7.31 -4.03 6.68
C TRP A 175 -7.06 -5.44 7.22
N ALA A 176 -7.70 -5.80 8.35
CA ALA A 176 -7.61 -7.15 8.89
C ALA A 176 -8.11 -8.21 7.90
N MET A 177 -9.13 -7.89 7.09
CA MET A 177 -9.59 -8.77 6.01
C MET A 177 -8.55 -8.90 4.89
N ILE A 178 -7.94 -7.79 4.46
CA ILE A 178 -6.90 -7.81 3.42
C ILE A 178 -5.72 -8.68 3.85
N LEU A 179 -5.24 -8.50 5.09
CA LEU A 179 -4.18 -9.34 5.65
C LEU A 179 -4.61 -10.81 5.75
N LYS A 180 -5.87 -11.09 6.07
CA LYS A 180 -6.39 -12.46 6.12
C LYS A 180 -6.37 -13.11 4.74
N LEU A 181 -6.81 -12.39 3.70
CA LEU A 181 -6.78 -12.86 2.32
C LEU A 181 -5.35 -13.22 1.90
N GLN A 182 -4.39 -12.36 2.20
CA GLN A 182 -2.99 -12.60 1.86
C GLN A 182 -2.39 -13.76 2.67
N ARG A 183 -2.45 -13.72 4.00
CA ARG A 183 -1.76 -14.68 4.87
C ARG A 183 -2.40 -16.07 4.92
N GLU A 184 -3.73 -16.13 4.97
CA GLU A 184 -4.43 -17.42 5.14
C GLU A 184 -4.79 -18.07 3.81
N GLN A 185 -4.99 -17.28 2.75
CA GLN A 185 -5.40 -17.80 1.44
C GLN A 185 -4.28 -17.74 0.39
N GLY A 186 -3.11 -17.18 0.73
CA GLY A 186 -1.98 -17.02 -0.20
C GLY A 186 -2.30 -16.09 -1.37
N MET A 187 -3.31 -15.23 -1.23
CA MET A 187 -3.73 -14.30 -2.27
C MET A 187 -2.65 -13.23 -2.46
N THR A 188 -2.30 -12.92 -3.72
CA THR A 188 -1.50 -11.73 -3.99
C THR A 188 -2.40 -10.51 -3.88
N VAL A 189 -2.02 -9.50 -3.10
CA VAL A 189 -2.78 -8.25 -2.97
C VAL A 189 -1.96 -7.11 -3.54
N PHE A 190 -2.53 -6.38 -4.49
CA PHE A 190 -2.00 -5.10 -4.97
C PHE A 190 -2.93 -4.00 -4.50
N LEU A 191 -2.43 -3.01 -3.78
CA LEU A 191 -3.24 -1.84 -3.42
C LEU A 191 -2.55 -0.54 -3.78
N THR A 192 -3.36 0.47 -4.09
CA THR A 192 -2.90 1.86 -4.11
C THR A 192 -3.26 2.51 -2.80
N THR A 193 -2.40 3.41 -2.35
CA THR A 193 -2.68 4.23 -1.17
C THR A 193 -1.90 5.53 -1.25
N HIS A 194 -2.37 6.53 -0.53
CA HIS A 194 -1.62 7.73 -0.18
C HIS A 194 -1.33 7.80 1.33
N TYR A 195 -1.64 6.73 2.08
CA TYR A 195 -1.40 6.62 3.51
C TYR A 195 -0.16 5.76 3.78
N MET A 196 0.85 6.37 4.38
CA MET A 196 2.09 5.69 4.74
C MET A 196 1.88 4.60 5.79
N GLU A 197 0.92 4.75 6.71
CA GLU A 197 0.53 3.71 7.68
C GLU A 197 0.07 2.40 7.02
N GLU A 198 -0.50 2.48 5.82
CA GLU A 198 -0.96 1.31 5.06
C GLU A 198 0.19 0.69 4.28
N ALA A 199 0.99 1.53 3.62
CA ALA A 199 2.20 1.09 2.94
C ALA A 199 3.19 0.41 3.90
N ALA A 200 3.29 0.89 5.15
CA ALA A 200 4.13 0.31 6.21
C ALA A 200 3.81 -1.15 6.54
N GLN A 201 2.59 -1.60 6.24
CA GLN A 201 2.13 -2.96 6.50
C GLN A 201 2.23 -3.87 5.28
N ALA A 202 2.72 -3.36 4.15
CA ALA A 202 2.99 -4.13 2.95
C ALA A 202 4.33 -4.86 3.02
N ASP A 203 4.44 -5.95 2.29
CA ASP A 203 5.70 -6.68 2.12
C ASP A 203 6.64 -5.86 1.23
N TYR A 204 6.10 -5.23 0.17
CA TYR A 204 6.83 -4.36 -0.74
C TYR A 204 6.04 -3.09 -1.04
N ILE A 205 6.78 -2.00 -1.26
CA ILE A 205 6.25 -0.69 -1.62
C ILE A 205 6.92 -0.26 -2.92
N THR A 206 6.12 0.32 -3.81
CA THR A 206 6.62 1.16 -4.91
C THR A 206 6.10 2.58 -4.69
N ILE A 207 7.01 3.54 -4.61
CA ILE A 207 6.70 4.96 -4.47
C ILE A 207 6.67 5.58 -5.86
N ILE A 208 5.52 6.15 -6.23
CA ILE A 208 5.32 6.85 -7.50
C ILE A 208 5.01 8.33 -7.25
N ASP A 209 5.59 9.19 -8.08
CA ASP A 209 5.23 10.60 -8.15
C ASP A 209 5.36 11.13 -9.58
N HIS A 210 4.46 12.03 -9.98
CA HIS A 210 4.45 12.62 -11.33
C HIS A 210 4.62 11.62 -12.49
N GLY A 211 4.07 10.41 -12.34
CA GLY A 211 4.14 9.33 -13.32
C GLY A 211 5.44 8.51 -13.30
N GLU A 212 6.34 8.74 -12.35
CA GLU A 212 7.67 8.13 -12.26
C GLU A 212 7.82 7.34 -10.97
N VAL A 213 8.45 6.16 -11.04
CA VAL A 213 8.80 5.38 -9.85
C VAL A 213 10.05 5.97 -9.22
N LEU A 214 9.93 6.43 -7.98
CA LEU A 214 11.03 7.03 -7.22
C LEU A 214 11.82 5.99 -6.43
N ALA A 215 11.13 5.00 -5.89
CA ALA A 215 11.73 3.93 -5.11
C ALA A 215 10.88 2.66 -5.11
N HIS A 216 11.53 1.52 -4.93
CA HIS A 216 10.92 0.21 -4.79
C HIS A 216 11.71 -0.62 -3.78
N GLY A 217 11.02 -1.31 -2.89
CA GLY A 217 11.64 -2.18 -1.88
C GLY A 217 10.70 -2.50 -0.72
N THR A 218 11.20 -3.22 0.27
CA THR A 218 10.49 -3.43 1.54
C THR A 218 10.39 -2.13 2.34
N PRO A 219 9.40 -1.98 3.25
CA PRO A 219 9.33 -0.80 4.12
C PRO A 219 10.62 -0.54 4.92
N LEU A 220 11.32 -1.61 5.32
CA LEU A 220 12.59 -1.49 6.04
C LEU A 220 13.71 -0.99 5.13
N GLU A 221 13.88 -1.58 3.94
CA GLU A 221 14.90 -1.15 2.97
C GLU A 221 14.73 0.31 2.56
N LEU A 222 13.49 0.76 2.38
CA LEU A 222 13.20 2.15 2.04
C LEU A 222 13.59 3.10 3.18
N LYS A 223 13.23 2.78 4.42
CA LYS A 223 13.65 3.57 5.59
C LYS A 223 15.18 3.61 5.70
N THR A 224 15.85 2.46 5.66
CA THR A 224 17.32 2.40 5.75
C THR A 224 18.03 3.17 4.62
N ARG A 225 17.45 3.24 3.42
CA ARG A 225 18.08 3.94 2.29
C ARG A 225 17.84 5.45 2.28
N TYR A 226 16.68 5.91 2.73
CA TYR A 226 16.24 7.29 2.51
C TYR A 226 16.05 8.11 3.79
N THR A 227 16.25 7.51 4.97
CA THR A 227 16.18 8.21 6.26
C THR A 227 17.37 7.86 7.14
N SER A 228 17.69 8.75 8.08
CA SER A 228 18.62 8.47 9.18
C SER A 228 17.85 8.26 10.48
N ASP A 229 18.44 7.51 11.40
CA ASP A 229 17.91 7.40 12.76
C ASP A 229 18.38 8.60 13.59
N VAL A 230 17.63 8.96 14.62
CA VAL A 230 18.01 10.05 15.52
C VAL A 230 18.09 9.53 16.95
N LEU A 231 19.27 9.64 17.55
CA LEU A 231 19.49 9.44 18.97
C LEU A 231 19.14 10.72 19.72
N LYS A 232 18.15 10.64 20.60
CA LYS A 232 17.74 11.71 21.49
C LYS A 232 18.21 11.44 22.91
N ILE A 233 19.06 12.30 23.43
CA ILE A 233 19.58 12.22 24.79
C ILE A 233 19.04 13.39 25.60
N LYS A 234 18.34 13.10 26.70
CA LYS A 234 18.07 14.07 27.75
C LYS A 234 19.24 14.04 28.75
N PRO A 235 19.98 15.15 28.93
CA PRO A 235 21.12 15.17 29.84
C PRO A 235 20.67 15.18 31.30
N ARG A 236 21.46 14.53 32.17
CA ARG A 236 21.44 14.75 33.62
C ARG A 236 22.23 16.01 33.99
N HIS A 237 23.35 16.23 33.30
CA HIS A 237 24.19 17.42 33.42
C HIS A 237 24.51 17.93 32.00
N ASP A 238 23.95 19.08 31.65
CA ASP A 238 23.96 19.64 30.29
C ASP A 238 25.39 19.93 29.79
N GLU A 239 26.16 20.66 30.59
CA GLU A 239 27.52 21.09 30.25
C GLU A 239 28.48 19.89 30.12
N GLU A 240 28.34 18.88 30.98
CA GLU A 240 29.18 17.67 30.93
C GLU A 240 28.87 16.81 29.70
N LEU A 241 27.60 16.71 29.30
CA LEU A 241 27.22 16.00 28.08
C LEU A 241 27.74 16.75 26.83
N ALA A 242 27.57 18.06 26.78
CA ALA A 242 28.08 18.89 25.68
C ALA A 242 29.59 18.70 25.51
N ALA A 243 30.35 18.83 26.60
CA ALA A 243 31.80 18.69 26.56
C ALA A 243 32.26 17.31 26.05
N LEU A 244 31.58 16.22 26.47
CA LEU A 244 31.89 14.86 25.99
C LEU A 244 31.60 14.68 24.49
N LEU A 245 30.48 15.22 24.01
CA LEU A 245 30.12 15.15 22.59
C LEU A 245 31.08 15.98 21.73
N GLU A 246 31.46 17.16 22.20
CA GLU A 246 32.45 18.02 21.54
C GLU A 246 33.86 17.40 21.51
N GLU A 247 34.30 16.78 22.61
CA GLU A 247 35.59 16.08 22.68
C GLU A 247 35.70 14.95 21.64
N GLN A 248 34.59 14.25 21.39
CA GLN A 248 34.51 13.17 20.39
C GLN A 248 34.11 13.67 19.00
N ALA A 249 34.03 14.99 18.78
CA ALA A 249 33.63 15.60 17.52
C ALA A 249 32.26 15.11 16.99
N VAL A 250 31.33 14.78 17.90
CA VAL A 250 29.98 14.33 17.55
C VAL A 250 29.13 15.56 17.23
N THR A 251 28.55 15.59 16.03
CA THR A 251 27.63 16.66 15.64
C THR A 251 26.24 16.40 16.25
N TYR A 252 25.64 17.43 16.85
CA TYR A 252 24.32 17.35 17.44
C TYR A 252 23.52 18.64 17.23
N GLU A 253 22.20 18.52 17.21
CA GLU A 253 21.27 19.63 17.34
C GLU A 253 20.66 19.63 18.74
N ARG A 254 20.24 20.80 19.23
CA ARG A 254 19.59 20.93 20.53
C ARG A 254 18.19 21.51 20.36
N ASP A 255 17.19 20.81 20.88
CA ASP A 255 15.82 21.28 20.83
C ASP A 255 15.49 22.28 21.96
N THR A 256 14.28 22.86 21.92
CA THR A 256 13.83 23.84 22.91
C THR A 256 13.60 23.26 24.31
N ALA A 257 13.53 21.93 24.44
CA ALA A 257 13.42 21.22 25.72
C ALA A 257 14.79 20.81 26.28
N GLY A 258 15.89 21.15 25.60
CA GLY A 258 17.25 20.84 26.00
C GLY A 258 17.67 19.39 25.67
N ILE A 259 16.99 18.73 24.74
CA ILE A 259 17.33 17.39 24.27
C ILE A 259 18.39 17.49 23.17
N TYR A 260 19.40 16.63 23.26
CA TYR A 260 20.45 16.49 22.26
C TYR A 260 20.00 15.49 21.20
N CYS A 261 19.93 15.92 19.95
CA CYS A 261 19.53 15.13 18.80
C CYS A 261 20.76 14.86 17.93
N ILE A 262 21.17 13.60 17.86
CA ILE A 262 22.32 13.14 17.09
C ILE A 262 21.80 12.28 15.93
N SER A 263 22.12 12.67 14.70
CA SER A 263 21.78 11.85 13.52
C SER A 263 22.74 10.66 13.43
N LEU A 264 22.18 9.48 13.15
CA LEU A 264 22.89 8.22 13.04
C LEU A 264 22.73 7.66 11.63
N ASP A 265 23.80 7.12 11.07
CA ASP A 265 23.75 6.37 9.82
C ASP A 265 23.07 5.01 10.01
N GLN A 266 23.33 4.35 11.14
CA GLN A 266 22.65 3.12 11.56
C GLN A 266 22.24 3.18 13.03
N THR A 267 21.14 2.50 13.38
CA THR A 267 20.66 2.40 14.77
C THR A 267 21.75 1.94 15.74
N LEU A 268 22.64 1.04 15.30
CA LEU A 268 23.72 0.49 16.14
C LEU A 268 24.83 1.49 16.46
N ASP A 269 24.96 2.58 15.68
CA ASP A 269 25.91 3.65 15.94
C ASP A 269 25.56 4.44 17.21
N ALA A 270 24.35 4.24 17.75
CA ALA A 270 23.98 4.74 19.07
C ALA A 270 24.79 4.11 20.19
N LEU A 271 25.20 2.83 20.08
CA LEU A 271 25.76 2.08 21.21
C LEU A 271 27.07 2.70 21.74
N PRO A 272 28.07 3.05 20.91
CA PRO A 272 29.29 3.70 21.39
C PRO A 272 29.01 5.06 22.06
N LEU A 273 28.05 5.84 21.54
CA LEU A 273 27.65 7.13 22.09
C LEU A 273 26.96 6.99 23.44
N LEU A 274 26.08 5.99 23.58
CA LEU A 274 25.41 5.66 24.84
C LEU A 274 26.41 5.23 25.91
N ASP A 275 27.43 4.45 25.54
CA ASP A 275 28.47 4.02 26.45
C ASP A 275 29.37 5.18 26.89
N LEU A 276 29.74 6.07 25.96
CA LEU A 276 30.48 7.30 26.24
C LEU A 276 29.72 8.21 27.22
N CYS A 277 28.44 8.46 26.94
CA CYS A 277 27.62 9.43 27.67
C CYS A 277 26.92 8.84 28.89
N ARG A 278 27.10 7.55 29.20
CA ARG A 278 26.30 6.77 30.16
C ARG A 278 26.03 7.47 31.50
N ASN A 279 27.03 8.15 32.07
CA ASN A 279 26.92 8.81 33.38
C ASN A 279 26.14 10.13 33.34
N ASN A 280 25.96 10.70 32.15
CA ASN A 280 25.34 12.00 31.90
C ASN A 280 23.97 11.90 31.22
N ILE A 281 23.44 10.70 31.03
CA ILE A 281 22.11 10.47 30.46
C ILE A 281 21.06 10.42 31.59
N GLU A 282 20.04 11.26 31.49
CA GLU A 282 18.81 11.13 32.29
C GLU A 282 17.82 10.20 31.58
N ASN A 283 17.63 10.39 30.28
CA ASN A 283 16.74 9.59 29.44
C ASN A 283 17.30 9.49 28.02
N VAL A 284 16.98 8.40 27.33
CA VAL A 284 17.36 8.19 25.95
C VAL A 284 16.23 7.60 25.13
N GLU A 285 16.11 8.08 23.90
CA GLU A 285 15.19 7.58 22.90
C GLU A 285 15.93 7.45 21.57
N ILE A 286 15.68 6.38 20.82
CA ILE A 286 16.14 6.24 19.44
C ILE A 286 14.90 6.29 18.57
N ILE A 287 14.83 7.31 17.72
CA ILE A 287 13.74 7.48 16.77
C ILE A 287 14.23 6.97 15.42
N ASN A 288 13.57 5.93 14.92
CA ASN A 288 13.81 5.48 13.56
C ASN A 288 13.11 6.39 12.56
N GLY A 289 13.75 6.59 11.41
CA GLY A 289 13.10 7.30 10.30
C GLY A 289 11.82 6.59 9.86
N THR A 290 10.85 7.37 9.44
CA THR A 290 9.50 6.91 9.08
C THR A 290 9.33 6.80 7.57
N LEU A 291 8.28 6.11 7.10
CA LEU A 291 7.93 6.17 5.68
C LEU A 291 7.46 7.56 5.25
N ASP A 292 6.99 8.39 6.18
CA ASP A 292 6.65 9.79 5.89
C ASP A 292 7.93 10.56 5.51
N ASP A 293 9.01 10.35 6.25
CA ASP A 293 10.31 10.97 5.98
C ASP A 293 10.89 10.49 4.64
N VAL A 294 10.80 9.18 4.36
CA VAL A 294 11.16 8.61 3.05
C VAL A 294 10.40 9.31 1.94
N PHE A 295 9.08 9.43 2.10
CA PHE A 295 8.20 10.00 1.09
C PHE A 295 8.52 11.49 0.85
N ILE A 296 8.62 12.29 1.91
CA ILE A 296 8.97 13.72 1.83
C ILE A 296 10.35 13.91 1.18
N GLY A 297 11.34 13.10 1.57
CA GLY A 297 12.68 13.15 0.99
C GLY A 297 12.71 12.83 -0.50
N LEU A 298 11.83 11.94 -0.97
CA LEU A 298 11.75 11.53 -2.37
C LEU A 298 10.89 12.46 -3.24
N THR A 299 9.75 12.95 -2.74
CA THR A 299 8.82 13.78 -3.54
C THR A 299 9.15 15.28 -3.49
N GLY A 300 10.04 15.70 -2.59
CA GLY A 300 10.37 17.11 -2.38
C GLY A 300 9.28 17.88 -1.62
N THR A 301 9.64 19.06 -1.12
CA THR A 301 8.86 19.90 -0.20
C THR A 301 7.78 20.77 -0.84
N GLU A 302 7.35 20.51 -2.08
CA GLU A 302 6.26 21.29 -2.66
C GLU A 302 4.92 20.92 -1.99
N ILE A 303 4.44 21.81 -1.12
CA ILE A 303 3.10 21.72 -0.53
C ILE A 303 2.08 21.78 -1.67
N ARG A 304 1.46 20.65 -1.98
CA ARG A 304 0.42 20.55 -3.00
C ARG A 304 -0.93 20.91 -2.38
N ASN A 305 -1.51 22.02 -2.83
CA ASN A 305 -2.92 22.30 -2.59
C ASN A 305 -3.73 21.37 -3.48
N GLY A 306 -4.51 20.46 -2.86
CA GLY A 306 -5.50 19.64 -3.54
C GLY A 306 -6.68 20.43 -4.08
#